data_AF-A0A0K8UVH3-F1
#
_entry.id   AF-A0A0K8UVH3-F1
#
_cell.length_a   1.000
_cell.length_b   1.000
_cell.length_c   1.000
_cell.angle_alpha   90.00
_cell.angle_beta   90.00
_cell.angle_gamma   90.00
#
_symmetry.space_group_name_H-M   'P 1'
#
loop_
_entity.id
_entity.type
_entity.pdbx_description
1 polymer ?
#
loop_
_entity_poly.entity_id
_entity_poly.type
_entity_poly.pdbx_seq_one_letter_code
_entity_poly.pdbx_strand_id
1 'polypeptide(L)'
;MVDTLVESAGNVELILKYFDMFLKLKDLIESPSFAEIDIKNEGWVTPKDFRDKMEQSKNYTPDEMDFLLACCERNHEGKIDYGDFVDRFHEPSKEIGFNLAVLLTNLSEHMPNEPRLARFLETAGSVLN
;
A
#
# COMPACT_ATOMS: atom_id res chain seq x y z
N MET A 1 1.24 26.80 3.10
CA MET A 1 1.28 25.42 2.56
C MET A 1 1.58 24.42 3.67
N VAL A 2 2.63 24.61 4.46
CA VAL A 2 2.87 23.76 5.64
C VAL A 2 1.79 23.90 6.71
N ASP A 3 1.32 25.11 7.00
CA ASP A 3 0.22 25.28 7.95
C ASP A 3 -1.03 24.48 7.52
N THR A 4 -1.37 24.50 6.23
CA THR A 4 -2.48 23.72 5.66
C THR A 4 -2.25 22.21 5.73
N LEU A 5 -1.02 21.75 5.47
CA LEU A 5 -0.66 20.32 5.60
C LEU A 5 -0.73 19.85 7.04
N VAL A 6 -0.31 20.68 7.98
CA VAL A 6 -0.38 20.37 9.40
C VAL A 6 -1.82 20.38 9.89
N GLU A 7 -2.63 21.36 9.50
CA GLU A 7 -4.06 21.40 9.79
C GLU A 7 -4.78 20.16 9.25
N SER A 8 -4.30 19.60 8.14
CA SER A 8 -4.82 18.39 7.50
C SER A 8 -4.01 17.13 7.79
N ALA A 9 -3.19 17.11 8.84
CA ALA A 9 -2.21 16.05 9.10
C ALA A 9 -2.83 14.64 9.09
N GLY A 10 -4.00 14.47 9.70
CA GLY A 10 -4.70 13.18 9.71
C GLY A 10 -5.10 12.70 8.32
N ASN A 11 -5.49 13.62 7.42
CA ASN A 11 -5.82 13.25 6.04
C ASN A 11 -4.57 12.85 5.26
N VAL A 12 -3.45 13.54 5.48
CA VAL A 12 -2.16 13.20 4.85
C VAL A 12 -1.67 11.83 5.33
N GLU A 13 -1.79 11.53 6.63
CA GLU A 13 -1.46 10.21 7.18
C GLU A 13 -2.33 9.09 6.58
N LEU A 14 -3.63 9.33 6.41
CA LEU A 14 -4.52 8.37 5.75
C LEU A 14 -4.14 8.12 4.30
N ILE A 15 -3.75 9.17 3.56
CA ILE A 15 -3.30 9.05 2.17
C ILE A 15 -1.98 8.27 2.09
N LEU A 16 -1.02 8.56 2.97
CA LEU A 16 0.26 7.83 3.01
C LEU A 16 0.02 6.35 3.38
N LYS A 17 -0.85 6.07 4.35
CA LYS A 17 -1.23 4.71 4.72
C LYS A 17 -1.89 3.96 3.56
N TYR A 18 -2.74 4.66 2.77
CA TYR A 18 -3.34 4.08 1.57
C TYR A 18 -2.26 3.61 0.60
N PHE A 19 -1.29 4.47 0.26
CA PHE A 19 -0.21 4.08 -0.66
C PHE A 19 0.65 2.96 -0.08
N ASP A 20 1.04 3.04 1.19
CA ASP A 20 1.83 2.01 1.86
C ASP A 20 1.19 0.61 1.74
N MET A 21 -0.13 0.50 1.97
CA MET A 21 -0.84 -0.78 1.85
C MET A 21 -0.74 -1.40 0.44
N PHE A 22 -0.91 -0.58 -0.61
CA PHE A 22 -0.92 -1.07 -2.00
C PHE A 22 0.48 -1.20 -2.60
N LEU A 23 1.49 -0.50 -2.07
CA LEU A 23 2.87 -0.70 -2.48
C LEU A 23 3.38 -2.07 -2.03
N LYS A 24 3.10 -2.45 -0.76
CA LYS A 24 3.44 -3.76 -0.18
C LYS A 24 2.77 -4.94 -0.90
N LEU A 25 1.68 -4.70 -1.63
CA LEU A 25 0.91 -5.74 -2.32
C LEU A 25 1.76 -6.48 -3.36
N LYS A 26 2.62 -5.76 -4.07
CA LYS A 26 3.51 -6.36 -5.07
C LYS A 26 4.53 -7.29 -4.43
N ASP A 27 5.16 -6.85 -3.34
CA ASP A 27 6.11 -7.67 -2.59
C ASP A 27 5.46 -8.94 -2.03
N LEU A 28 4.18 -8.85 -1.62
CA LEU A 28 3.42 -10.01 -1.16
C LEU A 28 3.25 -11.03 -2.29
N ILE A 29 2.75 -10.62 -3.46
CA ILE A 29 2.42 -11.55 -4.55
C ILE A 29 3.66 -12.11 -5.26
N GLU A 30 4.77 -11.38 -5.26
CA GLU A 30 6.06 -11.83 -5.80
C GLU A 30 6.84 -12.70 -4.80
N SER A 31 6.34 -12.85 -3.57
CA SER A 31 7.03 -13.66 -2.55
C SER A 31 7.00 -15.16 -2.90
N PRO A 32 8.08 -15.92 -2.60
CA PRO A 32 8.10 -17.37 -2.83
C PRO A 32 6.96 -18.11 -2.11
N SER A 33 6.56 -17.61 -0.94
CA SER A 33 5.45 -18.14 -0.15
C SER A 33 4.12 -17.98 -0.89
N PHE A 34 3.90 -16.87 -1.59
CA PHE A 34 2.66 -16.64 -2.33
C PHE A 34 2.56 -17.55 -3.56
N ALA A 35 3.69 -17.85 -4.23
CA ALA A 35 3.70 -18.79 -5.35
C ALA A 35 3.21 -20.21 -4.99
N GLU A 36 3.22 -20.59 -3.70
CA GLU A 36 2.73 -21.89 -3.23
C GLU A 36 1.21 -22.04 -3.33
N ILE A 37 0.45 -20.93 -3.35
CA ILE A 37 -1.02 -20.96 -3.39
C ILE A 37 -1.58 -20.90 -4.82
N ASP A 38 -0.76 -20.54 -5.82
CA ASP A 38 -1.08 -20.62 -7.24
C ASP A 38 0.02 -21.36 -8.03
N ILE A 39 0.14 -22.66 -7.77
CA ILE A 39 1.16 -23.53 -8.39
C ILE A 39 1.05 -23.55 -9.93
N LYS A 40 -0.15 -23.31 -10.46
CA LYS A 40 -0.42 -23.31 -11.90
C LYS A 40 -0.24 -21.94 -12.55
N ASN A 41 -0.03 -20.89 -11.73
CA ASN A 41 0.08 -19.51 -12.16
C ASN A 41 -1.13 -19.10 -13.03
N GLU A 42 -2.33 -19.45 -12.57
CA GLU A 42 -3.60 -19.13 -13.23
C GLU A 42 -4.03 -17.67 -12.98
N GLY A 43 -3.45 -16.99 -11.99
CA GLY A 43 -3.80 -15.61 -11.60
C GLY A 43 -4.92 -15.53 -10.56
N TRP A 44 -5.41 -16.66 -10.06
CA TRP A 44 -6.61 -16.73 -9.21
C TRP A 44 -6.35 -17.41 -7.88
N VAL A 45 -6.74 -16.75 -6.79
CA VAL A 45 -6.59 -17.28 -5.42
C VAL A 45 -7.86 -17.13 -4.61
N THR A 46 -8.05 -17.96 -3.58
CA THR A 46 -9.21 -17.78 -2.68
C THR A 46 -8.96 -16.61 -1.73
N PRO A 47 -10.01 -15.89 -1.28
CA PRO A 47 -9.86 -14.83 -0.28
C PRO A 47 -9.21 -15.30 1.02
N LYS A 48 -9.40 -16.58 1.37
CA LYS A 48 -8.79 -17.19 2.54
C LYS A 48 -7.29 -17.35 2.35
N ASP A 49 -6.85 -17.96 1.25
CA ASP A 49 -5.42 -18.17 1.00
C ASP A 49 -4.67 -16.84 0.88
N PHE A 50 -5.30 -15.86 0.23
CA PHE A 50 -4.78 -14.50 0.16
C PHE A 50 -4.57 -13.89 1.56
N ARG A 51 -5.60 -13.96 2.43
CA ARG A 51 -5.52 -13.49 3.83
C ARG A 51 -4.44 -14.22 4.61
N ASP A 52 -4.36 -15.54 4.49
CA ASP A 52 -3.36 -16.36 5.20
C ASP A 52 -1.93 -15.95 4.79
N LYS A 53 -1.69 -15.61 3.52
CA LYS A 53 -0.39 -15.10 3.06
C LYS A 53 -0.11 -13.66 3.54
N MET A 54 -1.12 -12.79 3.61
CA MET A 54 -0.97 -11.47 4.23
C MET A 54 -0.57 -11.58 5.71
N GLU A 55 -1.23 -12.45 6.48
CA GLU A 55 -0.92 -12.69 7.90
C GLU A 55 0.50 -13.23 8.08
N GLN A 56 0.94 -14.15 7.22
CA GLN A 56 2.30 -14.71 7.26
C GLN A 56 3.37 -13.66 6.95
N SER A 57 3.09 -12.69 6.08
CA SER A 57 4.04 -11.63 5.73
C SER A 57 4.37 -10.69 6.89
N LYS A 58 3.43 -10.53 7.85
CA LYS A 58 3.52 -9.59 8.98
C LYS A 58 3.69 -8.12 8.59
N ASN A 59 3.40 -7.77 7.33
CA ASN A 59 3.50 -6.39 6.82
C ASN A 59 2.18 -5.61 6.90
N TYR A 60 1.11 -6.27 7.33
CA TYR A 60 -0.25 -5.74 7.42
C TYR A 60 -0.84 -5.92 8.81
N THR A 61 -1.60 -4.93 9.24
CA THR A 61 -2.50 -5.02 10.39
C THR A 61 -3.83 -5.68 10.00
N PRO A 62 -4.60 -6.21 10.96
CA PRO A 62 -5.92 -6.80 10.69
C PRO A 62 -6.86 -5.89 9.88
N ASP A 63 -6.95 -4.61 10.27
CA ASP A 63 -7.83 -3.65 9.61
C ASP A 63 -7.41 -3.38 8.16
N GLU A 64 -6.11 -3.38 7.87
CA GLU A 64 -5.58 -3.21 6.50
C GLU A 64 -5.87 -4.44 5.64
N MET A 65 -5.76 -5.65 6.21
CA MET A 65 -6.11 -6.88 5.50
C MET A 65 -7.60 -6.91 5.16
N ASP A 66 -8.46 -6.55 6.11
CA ASP A 66 -9.91 -6.51 5.89
C ASP A 66 -10.27 -5.43 4.85
N PHE A 67 -9.61 -4.27 4.88
CA PHE A 67 -9.77 -3.23 3.88
C PHE A 67 -9.36 -3.69 2.48
N LEU A 68 -8.17 -4.29 2.34
CA LEU A 68 -7.67 -4.77 1.05
C LEU A 68 -8.56 -5.87 0.46
N LEU A 69 -9.00 -6.83 1.29
CA LEU A 69 -9.93 -7.90 0.85
C LEU A 69 -11.31 -7.36 0.46
N ALA A 70 -11.74 -6.24 1.02
CA ALA A 70 -12.97 -5.56 0.62
C ALA A 70 -12.83 -4.81 -0.72
N CYS A 71 -11.60 -4.44 -1.11
CA CYS A 71 -11.31 -3.86 -2.42
C CYS A 71 -11.24 -4.89 -3.56
N CYS A 72 -10.98 -6.16 -3.25
CA CYS A 72 -10.87 -7.22 -4.25
C CYS A 72 -12.22 -7.53 -4.91
N GLU A 73 -12.25 -7.47 -6.24
CA GLU A 73 -13.35 -8.05 -7.01
C GLU A 73 -13.22 -9.57 -7.05
N ARG A 74 -14.36 -10.26 -7.10
CA ARG A 74 -14.42 -11.72 -7.09
C ARG A 74 -15.13 -12.22 -8.34
N ASN A 75 -14.57 -13.26 -8.94
CA ASN A 75 -15.22 -13.95 -10.05
C ASN A 75 -16.44 -14.77 -9.58
N HIS A 76 -17.08 -15.46 -10.53
CA HIS A 76 -18.24 -16.31 -10.25
C HIS A 76 -17.95 -17.50 -9.31
N GLU A 77 -16.68 -17.88 -9.13
CA GLU A 77 -16.24 -18.90 -8.18
C GLU A 77 -15.85 -18.31 -6.81
N GLY A 78 -15.94 -16.98 -6.64
CA GLY A 78 -15.54 -16.29 -5.42
C GLY A 78 -14.02 -16.09 -5.27
N LYS A 79 -13.23 -16.34 -6.32
CA LYS A 79 -11.77 -16.15 -6.33
C LYS A 79 -11.38 -14.72 -6.70
N ILE A 80 -10.23 -14.28 -6.22
CA ILE A 80 -9.62 -12.98 -6.46
C ILE A 80 -8.65 -13.12 -7.64
N ASP A 81 -8.76 -12.21 -8.60
CA ASP A 81 -7.72 -11.98 -9.61
C ASP A 81 -6.64 -11.11 -8.98
N TYR A 82 -5.53 -11.71 -8.52
CA TYR A 82 -4.50 -10.93 -7.85
C TYR A 82 -3.67 -10.10 -8.83
N GLY A 83 -3.65 -10.46 -10.11
CA GLY A 83 -2.99 -9.69 -11.16
C GLY A 83 -3.73 -8.39 -11.44
N ASP A 84 -5.04 -8.48 -11.71
CA ASP A 84 -5.90 -7.28 -11.88
C ASP A 84 -5.90 -6.42 -10.62
N PHE A 85 -5.89 -7.03 -9.43
CA PHE A 85 -5.83 -6.28 -8.17
C PHE A 85 -4.55 -5.45 -8.04
N VAL A 86 -3.40 -6.00 -8.44
CA VAL A 86 -2.13 -5.25 -8.48
C VAL A 86 -2.17 -4.17 -9.54
N ASP A 87 -2.56 -4.48 -10.77
CA ASP A 87 -2.60 -3.49 -11.87
C ASP A 87 -3.51 -2.30 -11.54
N ARG A 88 -4.64 -2.57 -10.89
CA ARG A 88 -5.64 -1.55 -10.56
C ARG A 88 -5.24 -0.65 -9.38
N PHE A 89 -4.51 -1.16 -8.41
CA PHE A 89 -4.24 -0.42 -7.18
C PHE A 89 -2.76 -0.14 -6.90
N HIS A 90 -1.85 -1.07 -7.22
CA HIS A 90 -0.42 -0.88 -7.00
C HIS A 90 0.16 0.17 -7.96
N GLU A 91 -0.03 -0.01 -9.27
CA GLU A 91 0.61 0.88 -10.26
C GLU A 91 0.15 2.34 -10.12
N PRO A 92 -1.15 2.66 -9.93
CA PRO A 92 -1.56 4.03 -9.62
C PRO A 92 -1.03 4.55 -8.29
N SER A 93 -0.94 3.70 -7.25
CA SER A 93 -0.39 4.07 -5.95
C SER A 93 1.09 4.41 -6.05
N LYS A 94 1.84 3.70 -6.88
CA LYS A 94 3.25 3.95 -7.16
C LYS A 94 3.47 5.29 -7.85
N GLU A 95 2.71 5.58 -8.91
CA GLU A 95 2.85 6.83 -9.66
C GLU A 95 2.46 8.06 -8.82
N ILE A 96 1.31 8.00 -8.14
CA ILE A 96 0.81 9.12 -7.34
C ILE A 96 1.62 9.27 -6.06
N GLY A 97 1.92 8.14 -5.39
CA GLY A 97 2.73 8.10 -4.19
C GLY A 97 4.09 8.74 -4.39
N PHE A 98 4.77 8.44 -5.51
CA PHE A 98 6.06 9.04 -5.84
C PHE A 98 5.99 10.58 -5.88
N ASN A 99 4.97 11.14 -6.53
CA ASN A 99 4.80 12.60 -6.60
C ASN A 99 4.57 13.22 -5.21
N LEU A 100 3.77 12.57 -4.36
CA LEU A 100 3.56 13.01 -2.98
C LEU A 100 4.86 12.95 -2.17
N ALA A 101 5.64 11.89 -2.36
CA ALA A 101 6.90 11.69 -1.67
C ALA A 101 7.93 12.77 -2.06
N VAL A 102 8.09 13.06 -3.35
CA VAL A 102 8.92 14.17 -3.86
C VAL A 102 8.47 15.52 -3.29
N LEU A 103 7.16 15.77 -3.20
CA LEU A 103 6.64 16.99 -2.59
C LEU A 103 7.04 17.10 -1.11
N LEU A 104 6.88 16.02 -0.33
CA LEU A 104 7.24 16.00 1.09
C LEU A 104 8.76 16.20 1.28
N THR A 105 9.59 15.55 0.46
CA THR A 105 11.05 15.75 0.45
C THR A 105 11.40 17.20 0.16
N ASN A 106 10.84 17.78 -0.91
CA ASN A 106 11.09 19.18 -1.27
C ASN A 106 10.70 20.15 -0.15
N LEU A 107 9.53 19.94 0.50
CA LEU A 107 9.10 20.77 1.61
C LEU A 107 10.03 20.64 2.82
N SER A 108 10.52 19.44 3.11
CA SER A 108 11.44 19.19 4.22
C SER A 108 12.78 19.89 4.06
N GLU A 109 13.32 19.92 2.84
CA GLU A 109 14.60 20.60 2.55
C GLU A 109 14.49 22.11 2.72
N HIS A 110 13.34 22.69 2.36
CA HIS A 110 13.09 24.12 2.49
C HIS A 110 12.69 24.54 3.91
N MET A 111 12.25 23.61 4.76
CA MET A 111 11.81 23.85 6.15
C MET A 111 12.42 22.85 7.12
N PRO A 112 13.77 22.85 7.29
CA PRO A 112 14.49 21.81 8.02
C PRO A 112 14.22 21.79 9.54
N ASN A 113 13.65 22.87 10.08
CA ASN A 113 13.35 23.00 11.52
C ASN A 113 11.88 22.68 11.86
N GLU A 114 11.12 22.09 10.93
CA GLU A 114 9.72 21.74 11.15
C GLU A 114 9.56 20.24 11.53
N PRO A 115 9.50 19.89 12.83
CA PRO A 115 9.47 18.50 13.28
C PRO A 115 8.23 17.73 12.79
N ARG A 116 7.15 18.43 12.42
CA ARG A 116 5.94 17.80 11.87
C ARG A 116 6.18 17.21 10.49
N LEU A 117 7.05 17.82 9.67
CA LEU A 117 7.42 17.27 8.36
C LEU A 117 8.26 16.00 8.49
N ALA A 118 9.11 15.90 9.53
CA ALA A 118 9.90 14.70 9.79
C ALA A 118 9.01 13.46 10.01
N ARG A 119 7.89 13.61 10.74
CA ARG A 119 6.92 12.52 10.94
C ARG A 119 6.26 12.07 9.64
N PHE A 120 5.91 12.99 8.74
CA PHE A 120 5.36 12.59 7.44
C PHE A 120 6.40 11.87 6.57
N LEU A 121 7.66 12.27 6.64
CA LEU A 121 8.74 11.61 5.91
C LEU A 121 9.02 10.19 6.41
N GLU A 122 8.93 9.95 7.73
CA GLU A 122 9.01 8.59 8.27
C GLU A 122 7.92 7.69 7.68
N THR A 123 6.67 8.16 7.68
CA THR A 123 5.54 7.40 7.11
C THR A 123 5.65 7.27 5.58
N ALA A 124 6.17 8.28 4.89
CA ALA A 124 6.40 8.26 3.45
C ALA A 124 7.64 7.42 3.04
N GLY A 125 8.41 6.91 4.00
CA GLY A 125 9.61 6.12 3.73
C GLY A 125 9.35 4.87 2.88
N SER A 126 8.17 4.26 3.00
CA SER A 126 7.76 3.12 2.16
C SER A 126 7.29 3.52 0.76
N VAL A 127 7.01 4.81 0.55
CA VAL A 127 6.62 5.38 -0.76
C VAL A 127 7.84 5.87 -1.54
N LEU A 128 8.92 6.23 -0.82
CA LEU A 128 10.19 6.69 -1.39
C LEU A 128 11.13 5.57 -1.85
N ASN A 129 10.99 4.37 -1.29
CA ASN A 129 11.93 3.25 -1.49
C ASN A 129 11.32 2.12 -2.32
#